data_AF-A0A073IIS2-F1
#
_entry.id   AF-A0A073IIS2-F1
#
_cell.length_a   1.000
_cell.length_b   1.000
_cell.length_c   1.000
_cell.angle_alpha   90.00
_cell.angle_beta   90.00
_cell.angle_gamma   90.00
#
_symmetry.space_group_name_H-M   'P 1'
#
loop_
_entity.id
_entity.type
_entity.pdbx_description
1 polymer ?
#
loop_
_entity_poly.entity_id
_entity_poly.type
_entity_poly.pdbx_seq_one_letter_code
_entity_poly.pdbx_strand_id
1 'polypeptide(L)'
;MRIAAFIFVMSASAAFAADKKAELIEAMNANGCKMTTAQANEQMPKLGIDRATAIALSREMMADGIAKFADDEETLLLLPPACKS
;
A
#
# COMPACT_ATOMS: atom_id res chain seq x y z
N MET A 1 -2.70 -43.12 20.20
CA MET A 1 -3.70 -42.24 19.58
C MET A 1 -3.76 -40.93 20.36
N ARG A 2 -3.31 -39.82 19.78
CA ARG A 2 -3.71 -38.43 20.10
C ARG A 2 -3.05 -37.49 19.09
N ILE A 3 -3.80 -37.17 18.03
CA ILE A 3 -3.49 -36.15 17.04
C ILE A 3 -3.72 -34.81 17.75
N ALA A 4 -2.66 -34.07 18.04
CA ALA A 4 -2.77 -32.66 18.43
C ALA A 4 -2.62 -31.82 17.16
N ALA A 5 -3.74 -31.59 16.48
CA ALA A 5 -3.84 -30.59 15.42
C ALA A 5 -3.77 -29.21 16.08
N PHE A 6 -2.59 -28.59 16.09
CA PHE A 6 -2.45 -27.16 16.38
C PHE A 6 -3.02 -26.39 15.20
N ILE A 7 -4.24 -25.89 15.39
CA ILE A 7 -4.97 -25.08 14.41
C ILE A 7 -4.19 -23.78 14.21
N PHE A 8 -3.63 -23.63 13.00
CA PHE A 8 -2.95 -22.41 12.56
C PHE A 8 -4.02 -21.35 12.23
N VAL A 9 -4.51 -20.62 13.24
CA VAL A 9 -5.41 -19.47 13.03
C VAL A 9 -4.57 -18.19 12.95
N MET A 10 -3.87 -17.95 11.85
CA MET A 10 -3.28 -16.65 11.55
C MET A 10 -3.19 -16.45 10.04
N SER A 11 -3.65 -15.29 9.54
CA SER A 11 -3.04 -14.53 8.42
C SER A 11 -3.97 -13.61 7.62
N ALA A 12 -5.28 -13.51 7.91
CA ALA A 12 -6.18 -12.70 7.07
C ALA A 12 -5.79 -11.21 6.99
N SER A 13 -5.34 -10.59 8.09
CA SER A 13 -5.03 -9.15 8.13
C SER A 13 -3.74 -8.77 7.39
N ALA A 14 -2.69 -9.60 7.48
CA ALA A 14 -1.43 -9.35 6.78
C ALA A 14 -1.58 -9.58 5.27
N ALA A 15 -2.34 -10.61 4.86
CA ALA A 15 -2.67 -10.83 3.46
C ALA A 15 -3.48 -9.66 2.89
N PHE A 16 -4.52 -9.21 3.60
CA PHE A 16 -5.32 -8.06 3.17
C PHE A 16 -4.49 -6.77 3.04
N ALA A 17 -3.60 -6.49 3.99
CA ALA A 17 -2.70 -5.34 3.90
C ALA A 17 -1.74 -5.45 2.70
N ALA A 18 -1.19 -6.63 2.45
CA ALA A 18 -0.34 -6.88 1.28
C ALA A 18 -1.09 -6.69 -0.05
N ASP A 19 -2.34 -7.16 -0.14
CA ASP A 19 -3.19 -6.96 -1.31
C ASP A 19 -3.45 -5.46 -1.55
N LYS A 20 -3.81 -4.70 -0.51
CA LYS A 20 -4.04 -3.26 -0.62
C LYS A 20 -2.78 -2.45 -0.93
N LYS A 21 -1.63 -2.89 -0.44
CA LYS A 21 -0.33 -2.33 -0.82
C LYS A 21 -0.05 -2.53 -2.31
N ALA A 22 -0.30 -3.72 -2.83
CA ALA A 22 -0.13 -4.00 -4.26
C ALA A 22 -1.08 -3.16 -5.13
N GLU A 23 -2.35 -3.05 -4.74
CA GLU A 23 -3.34 -2.19 -5.41
C GLU A 23 -2.90 -0.71 -5.43
N LEU A 24 -2.39 -0.20 -4.30
CA LEU A 24 -1.85 1.17 -4.19
C LEU A 24 -0.64 1.37 -5.13
N ILE A 25 0.31 0.43 -5.16
CA ILE A 25 1.48 0.50 -6.05
C ILE A 25 1.04 0.51 -7.52
N GLU A 26 0.07 -0.31 -7.91
CA GLU A 26 -0.45 -0.33 -9.29
C GLU A 26 -1.15 1.00 -9.64
N ALA A 27 -1.95 1.57 -8.72
CA ALA A 27 -2.56 2.88 -8.93
C ALA A 27 -1.52 4.00 -9.10
N MET A 28 -0.44 3.98 -8.31
CA MET A 28 0.66 4.93 -8.45
C MET A 28 1.43 4.74 -9.76
N ASN A 29 1.66 3.50 -10.20
CA ASN A 29 2.29 3.23 -11.50
C ASN A 29 1.42 3.77 -12.65
N ALA A 30 0.10 3.64 -12.58
CA ALA A 30 -0.82 4.22 -13.55
C ALA A 30 -0.76 5.77 -13.60
N ASN A 31 -0.34 6.41 -12.51
CA ASN A 31 -0.14 7.85 -12.40
C ASN A 31 1.32 8.29 -12.65
N GLY A 32 2.15 7.45 -13.29
CA GLY A 32 3.55 7.77 -13.58
C GLY A 32 4.45 7.78 -12.34
N CYS A 33 4.19 6.83 -11.42
CA CYS A 33 4.92 6.63 -10.16
C CYS A 33 4.74 7.74 -9.12
N LYS A 34 3.70 8.56 -9.25
CA LYS A 34 3.42 9.69 -8.35
C LYS A 34 1.96 9.67 -7.96
N MET A 35 1.65 10.09 -6.75
CA MET A 35 0.27 10.35 -6.38
C MET A 35 0.18 11.45 -5.34
N THR A 36 -0.57 12.50 -5.66
CA THR A 36 -0.88 13.57 -4.72
C THR A 36 -1.93 13.11 -3.72
N THR A 37 -2.01 13.80 -2.58
CA THR A 37 -3.09 13.59 -1.62
C THR A 37 -4.49 13.76 -2.25
N ALA A 38 -4.66 14.72 -3.16
CA ALA A 38 -5.92 14.91 -3.88
C ALA A 38 -6.28 13.71 -4.76
N GLN A 39 -5.32 13.21 -5.54
CA GLN A 39 -5.52 12.01 -6.37
C GLN A 39 -5.82 10.77 -5.51
N ALA A 40 -5.11 10.60 -4.39
CA ALA A 40 -5.38 9.51 -3.46
C ALA A 40 -6.81 9.58 -2.89
N ASN A 41 -7.29 10.76 -2.50
CA ASN A 41 -8.65 10.95 -1.99
C ASN A 41 -9.74 10.57 -3.02
N GLU A 42 -9.45 10.69 -4.32
CA GLU A 42 -10.37 10.31 -5.39
C GLU A 42 -10.27 8.85 -5.81
N GLN A 43 -9.05 8.29 -5.83
CA GLN A 43 -8.77 6.95 -6.35
C GLN A 43 -8.91 5.87 -5.28
N MET A 44 -8.41 6.10 -4.06
CA MET A 44 -8.39 5.09 -2.99
C MET A 44 -9.78 4.57 -2.60
N PRO A 45 -10.83 5.42 -2.47
CA PRO A 45 -12.17 4.92 -2.14
C PRO A 45 -12.73 3.97 -3.20
N LYS A 46 -12.37 4.14 -4.48
CA LYS A 46 -12.77 3.26 -5.58
C LYS A 46 -12.12 1.88 -5.49
N LEU A 47 -10.99 1.79 -4.78
CA LEU A 47 -10.26 0.55 -4.47
C LEU A 47 -10.68 -0.06 -3.12
N GLY A 48 -11.66 0.53 -2.43
CA GLY A 48 -12.03 0.13 -1.07
C GLY A 48 -10.96 0.42 -0.03
N ILE A 49 -10.03 1.35 -0.33
CA ILE A 49 -8.99 1.82 0.58
C ILE A 49 -9.49 3.13 1.19
N ASP A 50 -9.75 3.12 2.50
CA ASP A 50 -10.09 4.35 3.22
C ASP A 50 -8.84 5.21 3.48
N ARG A 51 -9.06 6.46 3.91
CA ARG A 51 -7.96 7.40 4.16
C ARG A 51 -6.99 6.90 5.23
N ALA A 52 -7.49 6.27 6.30
CA ALA A 52 -6.64 5.79 7.38
C ALA A 52 -5.72 4.66 6.90
N THR A 53 -6.26 3.75 6.11
CA THR A 53 -5.54 2.64 5.47
C THR A 53 -4.53 3.17 4.45
N ALA A 54 -4.91 4.13 3.62
CA ALA A 54 -3.98 4.77 2.67
C ALA A 54 -2.78 5.41 3.38
N ILE A 55 -3.00 6.11 4.50
CA ILE A 55 -1.93 6.71 5.32
C ILE A 55 -1.04 5.61 5.93
N ALA A 56 -1.63 4.55 6.48
CA ALA A 56 -0.88 3.43 7.05
C ALA A 56 0.01 2.74 6.00
N LEU A 57 -0.56 2.43 4.83
CA LEU A 57 0.16 1.82 3.71
C LEU A 57 1.28 2.73 3.18
N SER A 58 1.02 4.03 3.04
CA SER A 58 2.04 4.99 2.60
C SER A 58 3.23 5.03 3.58
N ARG A 59 2.95 5.01 4.89
CA ARG A 59 3.99 4.96 5.93
C ARG A 59 4.79 3.67 5.90
N GLU A 60 4.12 2.54 5.72
CA GLU A 60 4.77 1.24 5.56
C GLU A 60 5.67 1.23 4.32
N MET A 61 5.18 1.70 3.17
CA MET A 61 5.96 1.78 1.93
C MET A 61 7.19 2.68 2.07
N MET A 62 7.10 3.77 2.83
CA MET A 62 8.27 4.60 3.14
C MET A 62 9.26 3.90 4.08
N ALA A 63 8.76 3.20 5.11
CA ALA A 63 9.61 2.43 6.01
C ALA A 63 10.36 1.30 5.28
N ASP A 64 9.73 0.70 4.26
CA ASP A 64 10.31 -0.33 3.42
C ASP A 64 11.24 0.20 2.32
N GLY A 65 11.38 1.53 2.20
CA GLY A 65 12.19 2.16 1.14
C GLY A 65 11.60 2.01 -0.26
N ILE A 66 10.30 1.71 -0.37
CA ILE A 66 9.56 1.55 -1.63
C ILE A 66 9.01 2.88 -2.12
N ALA A 67 8.73 3.82 -1.22
CA ALA A 67 8.20 5.12 -1.55
C ALA A 67 8.88 6.23 -0.73
N LYS A 68 8.73 7.47 -1.18
CA LYS A 68 9.09 8.68 -0.42
C LYS A 68 8.12 9.80 -0.72
N PHE A 69 8.04 10.81 0.16
CA PHE A 69 7.45 12.08 -0.24
C PHE A 69 8.38 12.84 -1.20
N ALA A 70 7.77 13.58 -2.11
CA ALA A 70 8.46 14.63 -2.84
C ALA A 70 8.78 15.81 -1.90
N ASP A 71 9.47 16.81 -2.42
CA ASP A 71 9.88 18.00 -1.65
C ASP A 71 8.69 18.85 -1.17
N ASP A 72 7.50 18.63 -1.75
CA ASP A 72 6.25 19.27 -1.34
C ASP A 72 5.58 18.64 -0.12
N GLU A 73 6.09 17.50 0.37
CA GLU A 73 5.52 16.70 1.46
C GLU A 73 4.07 16.22 1.26
N GLU A 74 3.50 16.41 0.07
CA GLU A 74 2.10 16.10 -0.26
C GLU A 74 1.95 15.08 -1.39
N THR A 75 3.02 14.87 -2.16
CA THR A 75 3.11 13.92 -3.26
C THR A 75 3.92 12.70 -2.86
N LEU A 76 3.30 11.52 -2.88
CA LEU A 76 3.99 10.26 -2.69
C LEU A 76 4.60 9.80 -4.02
N LEU A 77 5.88 9.44 -4.00
CA LEU A 77 6.64 8.93 -5.14
C LEU A 77 7.01 7.46 -4.91
N LEU A 78 6.77 6.61 -5.91
CA LEU A 78 7.35 5.26 -5.93
C LEU A 78 8.83 5.34 -6.29
N LEU A 79 9.65 4.56 -5.58
CA LEU A 79 11.07 4.37 -5.87
C LEU A 79 11.27 3.12 -6.72
N PRO A 80 12.34 3.04 -7.52
CA PRO A 80 12.75 1.78 -8.14
C PRO A 80 13.05 0.72 -7.05
N PRO A 81 12.70 -0.56 -7.25
CA PRO A 81 12.13 -1.16 -8.47
C PRO A 81 10.59 -1.14 -8.53
N ALA A 82 9.91 -0.56 -7.54
CA ALA A 82 8.43 -0.56 -7.49
C ALA A 82 7.80 0.39 -8.51
N CYS A 83 8.50 1.46 -8.87
CA CYS A 83 8.21 2.26 -10.05
C CYS A 83 8.69 1.54 -11.32
N LYS A 84 7.77 1.24 -12.25
CA LYS A 84 8.03 0.45 -13.47
C LYS A 84 8.20 1.30 -14.75
N SER A 85 8.16 2.63 -14.64
CA SER A 85 8.24 3.58 -15.77
C SER A 85 9.66 3.82 -16.25
#